data_AF-A0A1I6SUB7-F1
#
_entry.id   AF-A0A1I6SUB7-F1
#
_cell.length_a   1.000
_cell.length_b   1.000
_cell.length_c   1.000
_cell.angle_alpha   90.00
_cell.angle_beta   90.00
_cell.angle_gamma   90.00
#
_symmetry.space_group_name_H-M   'P 1'
#
loop_
_entity.id
_entity.type
_entity.pdbx_description
1 polymer ?
#
loop_
_entity_poly.entity_id
_entity_poly.type
_entity_poly.pdbx_seq_one_letter_code
_entity_poly.pdbx_strand_id
1 'polypeptide(L)'
;MKNILLRKSLALMGLLLILLLLINIIPTEFNFDDKINIFLMYLFYLGPVLIIFVLPVSVLSDFISKKYQYRWLISFFIHMTFSFIPFLIIPLFSTIDNKLVNSFVFILYYTLNITFLLYWLMDELFLRLWSRRVN
;
A
#
# COMPACT_ATOMS: atom_id res chain seq x y z
N MET A 1 -6.64 21.52 1.77
CA MET A 1 -7.17 20.15 1.53
C MET A 1 -7.06 19.71 0.07
N LYS A 2 -7.43 20.53 -0.92
CA LYS A 2 -7.34 20.16 -2.36
C LYS A 2 -5.98 19.59 -2.80
N ASN A 3 -4.87 20.21 -2.39
CA ASN A 3 -3.51 19.75 -2.73
C ASN A 3 -3.14 18.42 -2.05
N ILE A 4 -3.69 18.14 -0.87
CA ILE A 4 -3.45 16.87 -0.16
C ILE A 4 -4.15 15.75 -0.91
N LEU A 5 -5.45 15.91 -1.22
CA LEU A 5 -6.22 14.92 -1.97
C LEU A 5 -5.57 14.59 -3.33
N LEU A 6 -5.15 15.62 -4.07
CA LEU A 6 -4.47 15.45 -5.35
C LEU A 6 -3.16 14.65 -5.21
N ARG A 7 -2.35 14.95 -4.19
CA ARG A 7 -1.11 14.21 -3.91
C ARG A 7 -1.38 12.75 -3.58
N LYS A 8 -2.38 12.46 -2.74
CA LYS A 8 -2.76 11.08 -2.40
C LYS A 8 -3.27 10.31 -3.61
N SER A 9 -4.05 10.95 -4.49
CA SER A 9 -4.47 10.31 -5.75
C SER A 9 -3.29 10.02 -6.68
N LEU A 10 -2.29 10.92 -6.75
CA LEU A 10 -1.08 10.68 -7.53
C LEU A 10 -0.24 9.54 -6.95
N ALA A 11 -0.10 9.46 -5.63
CA ALA A 11 0.56 8.34 -4.96
C ALA A 11 -0.12 7.00 -5.27
N LEU A 12 -1.46 6.99 -5.27
CA LEU A 12 -2.24 5.80 -5.61
C LEU A 12 -2.08 5.40 -7.09
N MET A 13 -2.11 6.36 -8.03
CA MET A 13 -1.82 6.10 -9.44
C MET A 13 -0.40 5.59 -9.65
N GLY A 14 0.59 6.18 -8.97
CA GLY A 14 1.99 5.74 -9.01
C GLY A 14 2.16 4.32 -8.50
N LEU A 15 1.48 3.97 -7.41
CA LEU A 15 1.47 2.61 -6.88
C LEU A 15 0.88 1.61 -7.89
N LEU A 16 -0.25 1.94 -8.52
CA LEU A 16 -0.86 1.08 -9.55
C LEU A 16 0.09 0.81 -10.71
N LEU A 17 0.84 1.82 -11.16
CA LEU A 17 1.87 1.67 -12.19
C LEU A 17 3.01 0.76 -11.72
N ILE A 18 3.48 0.92 -10.47
CA ILE A 18 4.53 0.06 -9.90
C ILE A 18 4.06 -1.39 -9.82
N LEU A 19 2.83 -1.64 -9.38
CA LEU A 19 2.26 -2.99 -9.33
C LEU A 19 2.18 -3.63 -10.73
N LEU A 20 1.76 -2.85 -11.74
CA LEU A 20 1.74 -3.31 -13.12
C LEU A 20 3.14 -3.65 -13.64
N LEU A 21 4.14 -2.82 -13.32
CA LEU A 21 5.53 -3.07 -13.70
C LEU A 21 6.11 -4.31 -13.00
N LEU A 22 5.81 -4.50 -11.71
CA LEU A 22 6.25 -5.66 -10.93
C LEU A 22 5.78 -6.96 -11.56
N ILE A 23 4.51 -7.05 -11.97
CA ILE A 23 3.96 -8.25 -12.63
C ILE A 23 4.69 -8.56 -13.94
N ASN A 24 5.14 -7.53 -14.67
CA ASN A 24 5.86 -7.71 -15.91
C ASN A 24 7.34 -8.10 -15.73
N ILE A 25 7.96 -7.75 -14.59
CA ILE A 25 9.36 -8.03 -14.28
C ILE A 25 9.55 -9.45 -13.73
N ILE A 26 8.51 -10.05 -13.13
CA ILE A 26 8.61 -11.40 -12.60
C ILE A 26 8.84 -12.37 -13.78
N PRO A 27 9.99 -13.08 -13.85
CA PRO A 27 10.30 -14.01 -14.92
C PRO A 27 9.39 -15.22 -14.76
N THR A 28 8.26 -15.17 -15.47
CA THR A 28 7.22 -16.18 -15.43
C THR A 28 6.85 -16.56 -16.84
N GLU A 29 6.60 -17.84 -17.05
CA GLU A 29 6.10 -18.40 -18.32
C GLU A 29 4.64 -18.00 -18.61
N PHE A 30 4.07 -17.08 -17.83
CA PHE A 30 2.69 -16.64 -17.98
C PHE A 30 2.49 -15.89 -19.30
N ASN A 31 1.43 -16.27 -20.01
CA ASN A 31 1.00 -15.56 -21.19
C ASN A 31 0.52 -14.15 -20.83
N PHE A 32 0.40 -13.28 -21.83
CA PHE A 32 -0.06 -11.91 -21.63
C PHE A 32 -1.44 -11.85 -20.94
N ASP A 33 -2.36 -12.72 -21.34
CA ASP A 33 -3.71 -12.81 -20.76
C ASP A 33 -3.68 -13.20 -19.27
N ASP A 34 -2.79 -14.13 -18.90
CA ASP A 34 -2.61 -14.54 -17.50
C ASP A 34 -2.09 -13.38 -16.64
N LYS A 35 -1.15 -12.57 -17.17
CA LYS A 35 -0.63 -11.39 -16.48
C LYS A 35 -1.71 -10.32 -16.26
N ILE A 36 -2.59 -10.11 -17.25
CA ILE A 36 -3.75 -9.22 -17.09
C ILE A 36 -4.69 -9.75 -16.01
N ASN A 37 -5.02 -11.04 -16.03
CA ASN A 37 -5.90 -11.65 -15.05
C ASN A 37 -5.33 -11.54 -13.63
N ILE A 38 -4.03 -11.79 -13.46
CA ILE A 38 -3.32 -11.61 -12.20
C ILE A 38 -3.41 -10.15 -11.74
N PHE A 39 -3.14 -9.19 -12.62
CA PHE A 39 -3.26 -7.76 -12.31
C PHE A 39 -4.67 -7.37 -11.86
N LEU A 40 -5.70 -7.82 -12.58
CA LEU A 40 -7.09 -7.55 -12.23
C LEU A 40 -7.46 -8.18 -10.88
N MET A 41 -7.04 -9.42 -10.61
CA MET A 41 -7.24 -10.05 -9.30
C MET A 41 -6.58 -9.25 -8.18
N TYR A 42 -5.33 -8.80 -8.37
CA TYR A 42 -4.66 -7.93 -7.40
C TYR A 42 -5.38 -6.59 -7.23
N LEU A 43 -5.93 -6.00 -8.29
CA LEU A 43 -6.67 -4.74 -8.23
C LEU A 43 -7.97 -4.88 -7.43
N PHE A 44 -8.76 -5.92 -7.68
CA PHE A 44 -9.98 -6.19 -6.92
C PHE A 44 -9.70 -6.52 -5.45
N TYR A 45 -8.57 -7.17 -5.19
CA TYR A 45 -8.17 -7.55 -3.84
C TYR A 45 -7.59 -6.37 -3.04
N LEU A 46 -6.61 -5.66 -3.59
CA LEU A 46 -5.90 -4.57 -2.93
C LEU A 46 -6.64 -3.24 -3.02
N GLY A 47 -7.43 -3.01 -4.06
CA GLY A 47 -8.17 -1.76 -4.28
C GLY A 47 -9.01 -1.31 -3.08
N PRO A 48 -9.88 -2.18 -2.53
CA PRO A 48 -10.64 -1.87 -1.31
C PRO A 48 -9.71 -1.54 -0.13
N VAL A 49 -8.62 -2.30 0.04
CA VAL A 49 -7.67 -2.06 1.14
C VAL A 49 -6.95 -0.73 1.00
N LEU A 50 -6.59 -0.34 -0.23
CA LEU A 50 -5.97 0.95 -0.52
C LEU A 50 -6.87 2.12 -0.16
N ILE A 51 -8.16 2.03 -0.52
CA ILE A 51 -9.13 3.10 -0.30
C ILE A 51 -9.56 3.17 1.16
N ILE A 52 -9.83 2.02 1.79
CA ILE A 52 -10.42 1.95 3.14
C ILE A 52 -9.37 2.06 4.24
N PHE A 53 -8.16 1.56 4.02
CA PHE A 53 -7.11 1.53 5.05
C PHE A 53 -5.93 2.43 4.71
N VAL A 54 -5.27 2.22 3.58
CA VAL A 54 -4.00 2.90 3.28
C VAL A 54 -4.18 4.40 3.14
N LEU A 55 -5.23 4.85 2.44
CA LEU A 55 -5.48 6.26 2.20
C LEU A 55 -5.83 7.02 3.50
N PRO A 56 -6.75 6.56 4.36
CA PRO A 56 -7.01 7.18 5.66
C PRO A 56 -5.77 7.23 6.57
N VAL A 57 -5.00 6.12 6.63
CA VAL A 57 -3.73 6.07 7.37
C VAL A 57 -2.75 7.11 6.87
N SER A 58 -2.66 7.26 5.55
CA SER A 58 -1.76 8.24 4.95
C SER A 58 -2.17 9.68 5.25
N VAL A 59 -3.47 9.99 5.23
CA VAL A 59 -4.00 11.30 5.62
C VAL A 59 -3.72 11.57 7.10
N LEU A 60 -4.01 10.61 7.98
CA LEU A 60 -3.71 10.68 9.40
C LEU A 60 -2.21 10.91 9.66
N SER A 61 -1.35 10.19 8.94
CA SER A 61 0.10 10.27 9.09
C SER A 61 0.61 11.68 8.81
N ASP A 62 0.06 12.40 7.82
CA ASP A 62 0.43 13.78 7.53
C ASP A 62 0.04 14.71 8.65
N PHE A 63 -1.18 14.56 9.18
CA PHE A 63 -1.68 15.40 10.27
C PHE A 63 -0.82 15.27 11.53
N ILE A 64 -0.45 14.04 11.89
CA ILE A 64 0.38 13.77 13.06
C ILE A 64 1.83 14.19 12.83
N SER A 65 2.42 13.78 11.72
CA SER A 65 3.86 13.96 11.47
C SER A 65 4.27 15.42 11.22
N LYS A 66 3.35 16.29 10.79
CA LYS A 66 3.64 17.69 10.42
C LYS A 66 4.35 18.50 11.51
N LYS A 67 4.15 18.17 12.79
CA LYS A 67 4.69 18.93 13.93
C LYS A 67 6.12 18.54 14.30
N TYR A 68 6.66 17.48 13.70
CA TYR A 68 7.93 16.90 14.14
C TYR A 68 9.04 17.16 13.13
N GLN A 69 10.25 17.41 13.62
CA GLN A 69 11.45 17.61 12.80
C GLN A 69 11.73 16.41 11.89
N TYR A 70 11.51 15.20 12.41
CA TYR A 70 11.65 13.93 11.68
C TYR A 70 10.32 13.44 11.09
N ARG A 71 9.56 14.34 10.45
CA ARG A 71 8.24 14.07 9.84
C ARG A 71 8.22 12.74 9.06
N TRP A 72 9.20 12.54 8.19
CA TRP A 72 9.29 11.37 7.31
C TRP A 72 9.40 10.05 8.09
N LEU A 73 10.23 10.01 9.14
CA LEU A 73 10.36 8.84 10.02
C LEU A 73 9.06 8.55 10.78
N ILE A 74 8.39 9.59 11.27
CA ILE A 74 7.13 9.41 12.00
C ILE A 74 6.02 8.94 11.07
N SER A 75 5.93 9.49 9.86
CA SER A 75 5.00 9.00 8.85
C SER A 75 5.27 7.54 8.48
N PHE A 76 6.54 7.15 8.36
CA PHE A 76 6.94 5.75 8.15
C PHE A 76 6.43 4.85 9.26
N PHE A 77 6.73 5.16 10.52
CA PHE A 77 6.30 4.34 11.65
C PHE A 77 4.77 4.22 11.74
N ILE A 78 4.03 5.27 11.42
CA ILE A 78 2.57 5.20 11.34
C ILE A 78 2.13 4.20 10.26
N HIS A 79 2.64 4.30 9.03
CA HIS A 79 2.26 3.38 7.97
C HIS A 79 2.63 1.92 8.29
N MET A 80 3.83 1.69 8.82
CA MET A 80 4.26 0.34 9.19
C MET A 80 3.44 -0.21 10.37
N THR A 81 3.14 0.60 11.39
CA THR A 81 2.29 0.15 12.51
C THR A 81 0.90 -0.25 12.03
N PHE A 82 0.31 0.55 11.13
CA PHE A 82 -1.01 0.26 10.59
C PHE A 82 -1.02 -0.90 9.59
N SER A 83 0.09 -1.21 8.93
CA SER A 83 0.19 -2.40 8.06
C SER A 83 0.15 -3.71 8.85
N PHE A 84 0.42 -3.68 10.17
CA PHE A 84 0.21 -4.82 11.06
C PHE A 84 -1.24 -4.95 11.56
N ILE A 85 -2.11 -3.95 11.44
CA ILE A 85 -3.49 -4.08 11.95
C ILE A 85 -4.27 -5.24 11.31
N PRO A 86 -4.16 -5.51 9.99
CA PRO A 86 -4.75 -6.71 9.40
C PRO A 86 -4.28 -8.01 10.06
N PHE A 87 -3.10 -8.04 10.70
CA PHE A 87 -2.60 -9.19 11.46
C PHE A 87 -3.49 -9.53 12.67
N LEU A 88 -4.15 -8.53 13.27
CA LEU A 88 -5.05 -8.76 14.41
C LEU A 88 -6.30 -9.55 14.04
N ILE A 89 -6.63 -9.64 12.75
CA ILE A 89 -7.77 -10.37 12.22
C ILE A 89 -7.38 -11.83 11.91
N ILE A 90 -6.08 -12.14 11.76
CA ILE A 90 -5.58 -13.48 11.44
C ILE A 90 -6.01 -14.56 12.46
N PRO A 91 -5.96 -14.31 13.79
CA PRO A 91 -6.44 -15.27 14.78
C PRO A 91 -7.93 -15.63 14.67
N LEU A 92 -8.74 -14.79 14.02
CA LEU A 92 -10.15 -15.12 13.78
C LEU A 92 -10.28 -16.25 12.76
N PHE A 93 -9.36 -16.32 11.80
CA PHE A 93 -9.33 -17.36 10.77
C PHE A 93 -8.54 -18.60 11.19
N SER A 94 -7.70 -18.53 12.24
CA SER A 94 -6.92 -19.67 12.73
C SER A 94 -7.76 -20.76 13.41
N THR A 95 -9.06 -20.52 13.63
CA THR A 95 -10.01 -21.54 14.06
C THR A 95 -10.41 -22.49 12.92
N ILE A 96 -10.10 -22.13 11.67
CA ILE A 96 -10.32 -22.94 10.48
C ILE A 96 -9.01 -23.72 10.26
N ASP A 97 -8.99 -24.98 10.67
CA ASP A 97 -7.79 -25.84 10.71
C ASP A 97 -7.36 -26.29 9.31
N ASN A 98 -7.00 -25.32 8.46
CA ASN A 98 -6.81 -25.53 7.03
C ASN A 98 -5.50 -24.86 6.58
N LYS A 99 -4.47 -25.68 6.30
CA LYS A 99 -3.12 -25.23 5.90
C LYS A 99 -3.13 -24.27 4.71
N LEU A 100 -4.10 -24.41 3.80
CA LEU A 100 -4.30 -23.51 2.66
C LEU A 100 -4.75 -22.11 3.09
N VAL A 101 -5.65 -22.00 4.07
CA VAL A 101 -6.13 -20.72 4.60
C VAL A 101 -4.98 -19.97 5.26
N ASN A 102 -4.18 -20.65 6.08
CA ASN A 102 -3.01 -20.02 6.72
C ASN A 102 -2.00 -19.52 5.68
N SER A 103 -1.68 -20.34 4.67
CA SER A 103 -0.72 -19.95 3.61
C SER A 103 -1.20 -18.74 2.81
N PHE A 104 -2.49 -18.71 2.45
CA PHE A 104 -3.11 -17.58 1.75
C PHE A 104 -3.06 -16.30 2.59
N VAL A 105 -3.41 -16.39 3.88
CA VAL A 105 -3.37 -15.26 4.82
C VAL A 105 -1.95 -14.71 4.99
N PHE A 106 -0.93 -15.56 5.05
CA PHE A 106 0.47 -15.12 5.10
C PHE A 106 0.92 -14.38 3.83
N ILE A 107 0.60 -14.89 2.64
CA ILE A 107 0.93 -14.23 1.37
C ILE A 107 0.26 -12.86 1.28
N LEU A 108 -0.99 -12.80 1.69
CA LEU A 108 -1.82 -11.62 1.69
C LEU A 108 -1.28 -10.57 2.67
N TYR A 109 -0.87 -10.98 3.86
CA TYR A 109 -0.18 -10.12 4.82
C TYR A 109 1.11 -9.53 4.24
N TYR A 110 1.97 -10.35 3.63
CA TYR A 110 3.22 -9.88 3.03
C TYR A 110 2.95 -8.85 1.92
N THR A 111 1.97 -9.16 1.06
CA THR A 111 1.53 -8.27 -0.03
C THR A 111 1.03 -6.94 0.52
N LEU A 112 0.23 -6.94 1.60
CA LEU A 112 -0.26 -5.73 2.23
C LEU A 112 0.87 -4.87 2.80
N ASN A 113 1.84 -5.46 3.52
CA ASN A 113 2.96 -4.68 4.07
C ASN A 113 3.78 -4.01 2.96
N ILE A 114 4.09 -4.73 1.88
CA ILE A 114 4.77 -4.15 0.73
C ILE A 114 3.93 -3.02 0.13
N THR A 115 2.62 -3.20 0.02
CA THR A 115 1.70 -2.19 -0.51
C THR A 115 1.71 -0.92 0.33
N PHE A 116 1.65 -1.03 1.67
CA PHE A 116 1.74 0.11 2.58
C PHE A 116 3.08 0.83 2.46
N LEU A 117 4.19 0.08 2.39
CA LEU A 117 5.52 0.63 2.22
C LEU A 117 5.68 1.39 0.89
N LEU A 118 5.28 0.76 -0.22
CA LEU A 118 5.36 1.36 -1.55
C LEU A 118 4.46 2.60 -1.67
N TYR A 119 3.25 2.54 -1.12
CA TYR A 119 2.36 3.68 -1.08
C TYR A 119 2.99 4.86 -0.31
N TRP A 120 3.54 4.59 0.88
CA TRP A 120 4.21 5.61 1.67
C TRP A 120 5.42 6.20 0.94
N LEU A 121 6.25 5.37 0.30
CA LEU A 121 7.38 5.84 -0.51
C LEU A 121 6.91 6.77 -1.64
N MET A 122 5.84 6.40 -2.34
CA MET A 122 5.26 7.24 -3.39
C MET A 122 4.71 8.56 -2.85
N ASP A 123 3.99 8.52 -1.74
CA ASP A 123 3.43 9.73 -1.14
C ASP A 123 4.54 10.70 -0.67
N GLU A 124 5.59 10.19 -0.05
CA GLU A 124 6.74 10.99 0.37
C GLU A 124 7.54 11.55 -0.83
N LEU A 125 7.68 10.76 -1.90
CA LEU A 125 8.29 11.23 -3.14
C LEU A 125 7.49 12.40 -3.71
N PHE A 126 6.17 12.27 -3.84
CA PHE A 126 5.33 13.35 -4.34
C PHE A 126 5.32 14.57 -3.42
N LEU A 127 5.37 14.38 -2.10
CA LEU A 127 5.48 15.50 -1.16
C LEU A 127 6.79 16.27 -1.35
N ARG A 128 7.92 15.58 -1.52
CA ARG A 128 9.23 16.23 -1.76
C ARG A 128 9.29 16.93 -3.11
N LEU A 129 8.71 16.33 -4.15
CA LEU A 129 8.61 16.97 -5.46
C LEU A 129 7.70 18.21 -5.43
N TRP A 130 6.67 18.19 -4.59
CA TRP A 130 5.75 19.31 -4.44
C TRP A 130 6.36 20.45 -3.62
N SER A 131 7.03 20.15 -2.50
CA SER A 131 7.68 21.17 -1.67
C SER A 131 8.78 21.92 -2.41
N ARG A 132 9.50 21.25 -3.32
CA ARG A 132 10.49 21.87 -4.21
C ARG A 132 9.93 22.87 -5.24
N ARG A 133 8.61 22.89 -5.48
CA ARG A 133 7.98 23.86 -6.40
C ARG A 133 7.47 25.12 -5.70
N VAL A 134 7.36 25.09 -4.38
CA VAL A 134 6.78 26.19 -3.58
C VAL A 134 7.88 27.07 -2.97
N ASN A 135 9.13 26.63 -3.03
CA ASN A 135 10.33 27.40 -2.73
C ASN A 135 11.05 27.75 -4.03
#